data_AF-A0A9D5M4D6-F1
#
_entry.id   AF-A0A9D5M4D6-F1
#
_cell.length_a   1.000
_cell.length_b   1.000
_cell.length_c   1.000
_cell.angle_alpha   90.00
_cell.angle_beta   90.00
_cell.angle_gamma   90.00
#
_symmetry.space_group_name_H-M   'P 1'
#
loop_
_entity.id
_entity.type
_entity.pdbx_description
1 polymer ?
#
loop_
_entity_poly.entity_id
_entity_poly.type
_entity_poly.pdbx_seq_one_letter_code
_entity_poly.pdbx_strand_id
1 'polypeptide(L)' 'MTHPDILTMEKLGYLPPESAPHKIGYCLYCDEPLFEGDTELTESTDGMFCSMDCCHEYYEIRHI' A
#
# COMPACT_ATOMS: atom_id res chain seq x y z
N MET A 1 -4.43 51.36 -16.16
CA MET A 1 -4.11 50.91 -14.78
C MET A 1 -4.30 49.41 -14.77
N THR A 2 -3.19 48.69 -14.83
CA THR A 2 -3.10 47.24 -14.66
C THR A 2 -3.53 46.92 -13.24
N HIS A 3 -4.71 46.34 -13.04
CA HIS A 3 -5.04 45.68 -11.77
C HIS A 3 -4.33 44.33 -11.75
N PRO A 4 -3.28 44.15 -10.93
CA PRO A 4 -2.48 42.93 -10.87
C PRO A 4 -3.06 41.98 -9.81
N ASP A 5 -4.35 41.71 -9.88
CA ASP A 5 -5.06 40.89 -8.88
C ASP A 5 -5.26 39.43 -9.35
N ILE A 6 -4.37 38.96 -10.23
CA ILE A 6 -4.21 37.53 -10.58
C ILE A 6 -2.81 37.07 -10.13
N LEU A 7 -2.38 37.50 -8.94
CA LEU A 7 -1.11 37.08 -8.31
C LEU A 7 -1.28 36.04 -7.22
N THR A 8 -2.51 35.59 -7.00
CA THR A 8 -2.82 34.45 -6.13
C THR A 8 -3.73 33.50 -6.89
N MET A 9 -3.20 32.99 -8.01
CA MET A 9 -3.54 31.64 -8.43
C MET A 9 -3.04 30.75 -7.29
N GLU A 10 -3.89 30.58 -6.28
CA GLU A 10 -3.65 29.66 -5.17
C GLU A 10 -3.22 28.35 -5.84
N LYS A 11 -1.93 28.06 -5.67
CA LYS A 11 -1.31 26.81 -6.09
C LYS A 11 -2.31 25.73 -5.78
N LEU A 12 -2.71 25.01 -6.83
CA LEU A 12 -3.50 23.79 -6.80
C LEU A 12 -3.52 23.27 -5.37
N GLY A 13 -4.69 23.36 -4.73
CA GLY A 13 -4.91 22.79 -3.41
C GLY A 13 -4.15 21.49 -3.40
N TYR A 14 -3.09 21.44 -2.58
CA TYR A 14 -2.30 20.25 -2.38
C TYR A 14 -3.33 19.23 -1.93
N LEU A 15 -3.78 18.39 -2.86
CA LEU A 15 -4.32 17.09 -2.52
C LEU A 15 -3.19 16.52 -1.67
N PRO A 16 -3.40 16.30 -0.36
CA PRO A 16 -2.39 15.59 0.37
C PRO A 16 -2.23 14.26 -0.39
N PRO A 17 -1.01 13.80 -0.68
CA PRO A 17 -0.82 12.49 -1.30
C PRO A 17 -1.14 11.35 -0.30
N GLU A 18 -2.21 11.52 0.48
CA GLU A 18 -2.90 10.55 1.32
C GLU A 18 -3.64 9.59 0.38
N SER A 19 -3.15 8.42 0.01
CA SER A 19 -2.05 7.63 0.53
C SER A 19 -1.56 6.86 -0.68
N ALA A 20 -0.43 7.25 -1.26
CA ALA A 20 0.21 6.34 -2.21
C ALA A 20 0.48 5.03 -1.45
N PRO A 21 -0.01 3.87 -1.92
CA PRO A 21 0.18 2.61 -1.22
C PRO A 21 1.67 2.43 -0.92
N HIS A 22 2.06 2.51 0.36
CA HIS A 22 3.45 2.37 0.75
C HIS A 22 3.80 0.90 0.65
N LYS A 23 4.73 0.54 -0.23
CA LYS A 23 5.15 -0.87 -0.32
C LYS A 23 5.76 -1.30 1.02
N ILE A 24 5.13 -2.25 1.69
CA ILE A 24 5.57 -2.78 2.98
C ILE A 24 6.49 -3.99 2.83
N GLY A 25 6.39 -4.73 1.73
CA GLY A 25 7.19 -5.93 1.53
C GLY A 25 6.76 -6.75 0.32
N TYR A 26 6.94 -8.06 0.44
CA TYR A 26 6.57 -9.06 -0.54
C TYR A 26 5.86 -10.22 0.16
N CYS A 27 4.91 -10.86 -0.52
CA CYS A 27 4.24 -12.06 -0.04
C CYS A 27 5.25 -13.21 0.08
N LEU A 28 5.29 -13.87 1.23
CA LEU A 28 6.21 -15.00 1.47
C LEU A 28 5.95 -16.24 0.61
N TYR A 29 4.77 -16.33 -0.01
CA TYR A 29 4.38 -17.47 -0.85
C TYR A 29 4.57 -17.20 -2.34
N CYS A 30 4.01 -16.11 -2.86
CA CYS A 30 3.99 -15.81 -4.30
C CYS A 30 4.94 -14.68 -4.73
N ASP A 31 5.71 -14.10 -3.80
CA ASP A 31 6.63 -12.99 -4.04
C ASP A 31 5.98 -11.71 -4.63
N GLU A 32 4.64 -11.60 -4.57
CA GLU A 32 3.92 -10.40 -4.99
C GLU A 32 4.19 -9.22 -4.04
N PRO A 33 4.34 -7.99 -4.56
CA PRO A 33 4.55 -6.81 -3.72
C PRO A 33 3.33 -6.50 -2.85
N LEU A 34 3.56 -6.26 -1.56
CA LEU A 34 2.51 -5.91 -0.58
C LEU A 34 2.52 -4.40 -0.32
N PHE A 35 1.34 -3.82 -0.13
CA PHE A 35 1.15 -2.38 0.03
C PHE A 35 0.36 -2.02 1.29
N GLU A 36 0.81 -1.02 2.03
CA GLU A 36 0.17 -0.48 3.21
C GLU A 36 -1.20 0.11 2.85
N GLY A 37 -2.25 -0.36 3.53
CA GLY A 37 -3.62 0.04 3.27
C GLY A 37 -4.44 -0.95 2.44
N ASP A 38 -3.84 -2.05 1.96
CA ASP A 38 -4.62 -3.15 1.38
C ASP A 38 -5.44 -3.87 2.46
N THR A 39 -6.74 -3.98 2.22
CA THR A 39 -7.71 -4.58 3.16
C THR A 39 -7.53 -6.09 3.35
N GLU A 40 -6.79 -6.75 2.45
CA GLU A 40 -6.70 -8.22 2.36
C GLU A 40 -5.34 -8.78 2.84
N LEU A 41 -4.46 -7.91 3.34
CA LEU A 41 -3.18 -8.34 3.89
C LEU A 41 -3.37 -9.23 5.10
N THR A 42 -2.69 -10.37 5.08
CA THR A 42 -2.69 -11.33 6.18
C THR A 42 -1.30 -11.33 6.83
N GLU A 43 -1.22 -10.94 8.10
CA GLU A 43 0.00 -11.00 8.90
C GLU A 43 0.06 -12.32 9.66
N SER A 44 1.19 -13.02 9.60
CA SER A 44 1.48 -14.21 10.39
C SER A 44 2.81 -14.07 11.14
N THR A 45 3.13 -15.06 11.98
CA THR A 45 4.36 -15.10 12.79
C THR A 45 5.64 -15.11 11.92
N ASP A 46 5.57 -15.72 10.74
CA ASP A 46 6.71 -15.82 9.81
C ASP A 46 6.87 -14.57 8.92
N GLY A 47 5.80 -13.77 8.75
CA GLY A 47 5.78 -12.57 7.91
C GLY A 47 4.41 -12.32 7.28
N MET A 48 4.39 -11.59 6.15
CA MET A 48 3.15 -11.12 5.53
C MET A 48 2.79 -11.86 4.25
N PHE A 49 1.49 -11.95 4.00
CA PHE A 49 0.88 -12.58 2.84
C PHE A 49 -0.13 -11.65 2.18
N CYS A 50 -0.27 -11.75 0.86
CA CYS A 50 -1.27 -10.98 0.11
C CYS A 50 -2.71 -11.47 0.34
N SER A 51 -2.89 -12.72 0.80
CA SER A 51 -4.20 -13.29 1.11
C SER A 51 -4.10 -14.42 2.13
N MET A 52 -5.25 -14.77 2.72
CA MET A 52 -5.39 -15.95 3.59
C MET A 52 -5.09 -17.25 2.83
N ASP A 53 -5.39 -17.33 1.54
CA ASP A 53 -5.06 -18.52 0.72
C ASP A 53 -3.54 -18.71 0.62
N CYS A 54 -2.79 -17.64 0.36
CA CYS A 54 -1.32 -17.70 0.34
C CYS A 54 -0.74 -18.09 1.71
N CYS A 55 -1.37 -17.62 2.80
CA CYS A 55 -1.01 -18.01 4.15
C CYS A 55 -1.25 -19.50 4.38
N HIS A 56 -2.44 -20.01 4.04
CA HIS A 56 -2.77 -21.43 4.18
C HIS A 56 -1.86 -22.32 3.34
N GLU A 57 -1.67 -22.03 2.05
CA GLU A 57 -0.80 -22.84 1.19
C GLU A 57 0.64 -22.87 1.72
N TYR A 58 1.15 -21.75 2.22
CA TYR A 58 2.48 -21.69 2.83
C TYR A 58 2.63 -22.62 4.05
N TYR A 59 1.63 -22.64 4.95
CA TYR A 59 1.66 -23.52 6.13
C TYR A 59 1.36 -24.98 5.78
N GLU A 60 0.50 -25.25 4.81
CA GLU A 60 0.25 -26.61 4.31
C GLU A 60 1.50 -27.22 3.68
N ILE A 61 2.22 -26.46 2.85
CA ILE A 61 3.49 -26.91 2.24
C ILE A 61 4.56 -27.13 3.32
N ARG A 62 4.62 -26.24 4.32
CA ARG A 62 5.63 -26.32 5.38
C ARG A 62 5.37 -27.41 6.42
N HIS A 63 4.21 -28.08 6.42
CA HIS A 63 3.90 -29.20 7.30
C HIS A 63 4.30 -28.94 8.78
N ILE A 64 3.94 -27.76 9.31
CA ILE A 64 4.10 -27.43 10.73
C ILE A 64 2.84 -27.85 11.50
#